data_AF-A0A1H5RK27-F1
#
_entry.id   AF-A0A1H5RK27-F1
#
_cell.length_a   1.000
_cell.length_b   1.000
_cell.length_c   1.000
_cell.angle_alpha   90.00
_cell.angle_beta   90.00
_cell.angle_gamma   90.00
#
_symmetry.space_group_name_H-M   'P 1'
#
loop_
_entity.id
_entity.type
_entity.pdbx_description
1 polymer ?
#
loop_
_entity_poly.entity_id
_entity_poly.type
_entity_poly.pdbx_seq_one_letter_code
_entity_poly.pdbx_strand_id
1 'polypeptide(L)' 'MSEVFGFIKDVFNTNAFILFIISTVFLYFDGLYYKNKGLTSEARFSNICCYVLVALTIIIYIVVKIL' A
#
# COMPACT_ATOMS: atom_id res chain seq x y z
N MET A 1 -19.19 8.14 13.78
CA MET A 1 -19.16 7.73 12.35
C MET A 1 -18.76 8.90 11.47
N SER A 2 -19.55 9.99 11.38
CA SER A 2 -19.21 11.20 10.59
C SER A 2 -17.80 11.77 10.86
N GLU A 3 -17.41 11.98 12.12
CA GLU A 3 -16.08 12.52 12.47
C GLU A 3 -14.92 11.59 12.13
N VAL A 4 -15.14 10.27 12.23
CA VAL A 4 -14.13 9.26 11.87
C VAL A 4 -13.89 9.26 10.36
N PHE A 5 -14.96 9.41 9.56
CA PHE A 5 -14.84 9.55 8.11
C PHE A 5 -14.15 10.86 7.71
N GLY A 6 -14.48 11.97 8.37
CA GLY A 6 -13.81 13.26 8.14
C GLY A 6 -12.31 13.18 8.44
N PHE A 7 -11.93 12.61 9.58
CA PHE A 7 -10.52 12.39 9.94
C PHE A 7 -9.79 11.51 8.92
N ILE A 8 -10.40 10.41 8.48
CA ILE A 8 -9.78 9.53 7.47
C ILE A 8 -9.59 10.29 6.16
N LYS A 9 -10.56 11.10 5.73
CA LYS A 9 -10.49 11.87 4.48
C LYS A 9 -9.43 12.98 4.53
N ASP A 10 -9.27 13.63 5.68
CA ASP A 10 -8.27 14.68 5.89
C ASP A 10 -6.84 14.12 5.97
N VAL A 11 -6.67 12.97 6.62
CA VAL A 11 -5.36 12.30 6.75
C VAL A 11 -4.96 11.59 5.46
N PHE A 12 -5.90 10.93 4.78
CA PHE A 12 -5.68 10.26 3.49
C PHE A 12 -5.99 11.18 2.31
N ASN A 13 -5.21 12.27 2.22
CA ASN A 13 -5.21 13.10 1.03
C ASN A 13 -4.47 12.45 -0.15
N THR A 14 -4.47 13.12 -1.30
CA THR A 14 -3.79 12.66 -2.52
C THR A 14 -2.30 12.34 -2.32
N ASN A 15 -1.61 13.04 -1.42
CA ASN A 15 -0.20 12.79 -1.13
C ASN A 15 0.01 11.46 -0.40
N ALA A 16 -0.86 11.12 0.56
CA ALA A 16 -0.85 9.82 1.21
C ALA A 16 -1.08 8.70 0.18
N PHE A 17 -2.03 8.89 -0.74
CA PHE A 17 -2.30 7.94 -1.81
C PHE A 17 -1.09 7.71 -2.72
N ILE A 18 -0.40 8.79 -3.13
CA ILE A 18 0.82 8.73 -3.92
C ILE A 18 1.93 7.97 -3.16
N LEU A 19 2.08 8.21 -1.86
CA LEU A 19 3.07 7.50 -1.03
C LEU A 19 2.80 5.99 -0.96
N PHE A 20 1.54 5.58 -0.89
CA PHE A 20 1.16 4.17 -0.93
C PHE A 20 1.51 3.51 -2.27
N ILE A 21 1.26 4.20 -3.40
CA ILE A 21 1.67 3.73 -4.73
C ILE A 21 3.19 3.57 -4.80
N ILE A 22 3.95 4.60 -4.40
CA ILE A 22 5.41 4.58 -4.42
C ILE A 22 5.95 3.43 -3.57
N SER A 23 5.44 3.27 -2.34
CA SER A 23 5.86 2.19 -1.42
C SER A 23 5.58 0.80 -1.98
N THR A 24 4.45 0.64 -2.69
CA THR A 24 4.09 -0.62 -3.35
C THR A 24 5.08 -0.97 -4.46
N VAL A 25 5.46 0.01 -5.27
CA VAL A 25 6.44 -0.16 -6.35
C VAL A 25 7.79 -0.59 -5.79
N PHE A 26 8.26 0.04 -4.70
CA PHE A 26 9.50 -0.37 -4.03
C PHE A 26 9.42 -1.81 -3.50
N LEU A 27 8.34 -2.20 -2.82
CA LEU A 27 8.17 -3.57 -2.32
C LEU A 27 8.17 -4.62 -3.42
N TYR A 28 7.65 -4.28 -4.60
CA TYR A 28 7.71 -5.15 -5.77
C TYR A 28 9.15 -5.34 -6.26
N PHE A 29 9.92 -4.25 -6.40
CA PHE A 29 11.33 -4.33 -6.80
C PHE A 29 12.19 -5.04 -5.75
N ASP A 30 11.96 -4.81 -4.47
CA ASP A 30 12.62 -5.53 -3.38
C ASP A 30 12.31 -7.03 -3.44
N GLY A 31 11.06 -7.41 -3.70
CA GLY A 31 10.66 -8.81 -3.88
C GLY A 31 11.42 -9.49 -5.02
N LEU A 32 11.59 -8.81 -6.16
CA LEU A 32 12.41 -9.29 -7.28
C LEU A 32 13.89 -9.38 -6.92
N TYR A 33 14.42 -8.37 -6.23
CA TYR A 33 15.81 -8.33 -5.80
C TYR A 33 16.14 -9.47 -4.83
N TYR A 34 15.30 -9.70 -3.81
CA TYR A 34 15.46 -10.81 -2.88
C TYR A 34 15.41 -12.16 -3.59
N LYS A 35 14.46 -12.32 -4.54
CA LYS A 35 14.36 -13.54 -5.34
C LYS A 35 15.64 -13.79 -6.15
N ASN A 36 16.21 -12.75 -6.77
CA ASN A 36 17.44 -12.83 -7.55
C ASN A 36 18.68 -13.16 -6.69
N LYS A 37 18.65 -12.85 -5.39
CA LYS A 37 19.69 -13.22 -4.42
C LYS A 37 19.48 -14.59 -3.76
N GLY A 38 18.42 -15.32 -4.11
CA GLY A 38 18.08 -16.59 -3.46
C GLY A 38 17.47 -16.43 -2.06
N LEU A 39 17.10 -15.21 -1.67
CA LEU A 39 16.45 -14.89 -0.39
C LEU A 39 14.94 -15.15 -0.49
N THR A 40 14.55 -16.43 -0.48
CA THR A 40 13.17 -16.85 -0.80
C THR A 40 12.15 -16.46 0.26
N SER A 41 12.54 -16.36 1.53
CA SER A 41 11.63 -16.03 2.63
C SER A 41 11.30 -14.54 2.61
N GLU A 42 12.32 -13.71 2.40
CA GLU A 42 12.25 -12.26 2.28
C GLU A 42 11.48 -11.85 1.03
N ALA A 43 11.73 -12.54 -0.11
CA ALA A 43 10.96 -12.33 -1.33
C ALA A 43 9.46 -12.60 -1.12
N ARG A 44 9.10 -13.69 -0.42
CA ARG A 44 7.70 -13.98 -0.09
C ARG A 44 7.11 -12.92 0.84
N PHE A 45 7.84 -12.53 1.88
CA PHE A 45 7.40 -11.50 2.81
C PHE A 45 7.15 -10.15 2.09
N SER A 46 8.10 -9.71 1.26
CA SER A 46 7.98 -8.48 0.47
C SER A 46 6.77 -8.52 -0.47
N ASN A 47 6.53 -9.65 -1.13
CA ASN A 47 5.37 -9.82 -2.00
C ASN A 47 4.05 -9.79 -1.21
N ILE A 48 3.99 -10.40 -0.02
CA ILE A 48 2.82 -10.32 0.86
C ILE A 48 2.56 -8.87 1.27
N CYS A 49 3.59 -8.15 1.72
CA CYS A 49 3.49 -6.73 2.05
C CYS A 49 2.99 -5.92 0.85
N CYS A 50 3.51 -6.17 -0.35
CA CYS A 50 3.08 -5.52 -1.59
C CYS A 50 1.57 -5.74 -1.83
N TYR A 51 1.08 -6.99 -1.74
CA TYR A 51 -0.35 -7.28 -1.94
C TYR A 51 -1.24 -6.62 -0.90
N VAL A 52 -0.83 -6.63 0.38
CA VAL A 52 -1.56 -5.95 1.46
C VAL A 52 -1.63 -4.45 1.21
N LEU A 53 -0.52 -3.83 0.80
CA LEU A 53 -0.48 -2.40 0.51
C LEU A 53 -1.38 -2.03 -0.66
N VAL A 54 -1.39 -2.81 -1.74
CA VAL A 54 -2.30 -2.62 -2.89
C VAL A 54 -3.76 -2.70 -2.43
N ALA A 55 -4.11 -3.73 -1.65
CA ALA A 55 -5.47 -3.91 -1.15
C ALA A 55 -5.92 -2.73 -0.28
N LEU A 56 -5.07 -2.29 0.66
CA LEU A 56 -5.34 -1.12 1.49
C LEU A 56 -5.50 0.15 0.66
N THR A 57 -4.64 0.35 -0.33
CA THR A 57 -4.70 1.51 -1.25
C THR A 57 -6.05 1.56 -1.98
N ILE A 58 -6.53 0.42 -2.47
CA ILE A 58 -7.84 0.33 -3.14
C ILE A 58 -8.98 0.62 -2.16
N ILE A 59 -8.95 0.03 -0.96
CA ILE A 59 -9.98 0.26 0.08
C ILE A 59 -10.04 1.75 0.45
N ILE A 60 -8.87 2.37 0.72
CA ILE A 60 -8.77 3.79 1.06
C ILE A 60 -9.28 4.65 -0.09
N TYR A 61 -8.93 4.36 -1.33
CA TYR A 61 -9.42 5.11 -2.49
C TYR A 61 -10.93 5.06 -2.62
N ILE A 62 -11.53 3.88 -2.42
CA ILE A 62 -12.98 3.68 -2.43
C ILE A 62 -13.62 4.49 -1.29
N VAL A 63 -13.08 4.42 -0.08
CA VAL A 63 -13.60 5.16 1.09
C VAL A 63 -13.51 6.66 0.85
N VAL A 64 -12.39 7.18 0.37
CA VAL A 64 -12.17 8.62 0.17
C VAL A 64 -13.02 9.18 -0.98
N LYS A 65 -13.31 8.39 -2.02
CA LYS A 65 -14.02 8.84 -3.22
C LYS A 65 -15.54 8.60 -3.18
N ILE A 66 -16.01 7.54 -2.53
CA ILE A 66 -17.45 7.20 -2.48
C ILE A 66 -18.15 7.90 -1.31
N LEU A 67 -17.48 8.10 -0.17
CA LEU A 67 -17.97 8.87 0.98
C LEU A 67 -17.51 10.33 0.89
#